data_AF-A0A174PNV3-F1
#
_entry.id   AF-A0A174PNV3-F1
#
_cell.length_a   1.000
_cell.length_b   1.000
_cell.length_c   1.000
_cell.angle_alpha   90.00
_cell.angle_beta   90.00
_cell.angle_gamma   90.00
#
_symmetry.space_group_name_H-M   'P 1'
#
loop_
_entity.id
_entity.type
_entity.pdbx_description
1 polymer ?
#
loop_
_entity_poly.entity_id
_entity_poly.type
_entity_poly.pdbx_seq_one_letter_code
_entity_poly.pdbx_strand_id
1 'polypeptide(L)'
;MVKKCIICGKEFQGKSNSSRYCSDECRNTPLYTDEINGEQYGHLTVTNAFRKKSKLYAVCKCSCGNVCTVRYDSLLSGKLFPADA
;
A
#
# COMPACT_ATOMS: atom_id res chain seq x y z
N MET A 1 -24.16 12.68 6.90
CA MET A 1 -23.10 13.71 6.71
C MET A 1 -22.48 13.49 5.34
N VAL A 2 -22.38 14.53 4.52
CA VAL A 2 -21.73 14.40 3.21
C VAL A 2 -20.23 14.30 3.42
N LYS A 3 -19.59 13.31 2.79
CA LYS A 3 -18.15 13.07 2.86
C LYS A 3 -17.60 12.83 1.46
N LYS A 4 -16.29 13.04 1.30
CA LYS A 4 -15.57 12.74 0.06
C LYS A 4 -14.89 11.38 0.15
N CYS A 5 -15.07 10.53 -0.86
CA CYS A 5 -14.37 9.25 -0.93
C CYS A 5 -12.89 9.49 -1.18
N ILE A 6 -12.02 8.84 -0.42
CA ILE A 6 -10.56 9.01 -0.56
C ILE A 6 -9.96 8.30 -1.78
N ILE A 7 -10.75 7.47 -2.48
CA ILE A 7 -10.29 6.69 -3.64
C ILE A 7 -10.71 7.38 -4.94
N CYS A 8 -12.00 7.66 -5.11
CA CYS A 8 -12.53 8.25 -6.34
C CYS A 8 -12.89 9.74 -6.23
N GLY A 9 -12.81 10.33 -5.04
CA GLY A 9 -13.16 11.75 -4.82
C GLY A 9 -14.66 12.06 -4.84
N LYS A 10 -15.54 11.08 -5.07
CA LYS A 10 -17.00 11.28 -5.10
C LYS A 10 -17.56 11.64 -3.72
N GLU A 11 -18.53 12.55 -3.70
CA GLU A 11 -19.32 12.85 -2.51
C GLU A 11 -20.36 11.77 -2.22
N PHE A 12 -20.51 11.39 -0.95
CA PHE A 12 -21.47 10.36 -0.52
C PHE A 12 -22.00 10.63 0.89
N GLN A 13 -23.17 10.06 1.19
CA GLN A 13 -23.75 10.11 2.54
C GLN A 13 -23.04 9.10 3.44
N GLY A 14 -22.14 9.59 4.30
CA GLY A 14 -21.44 8.77 5.28
C GLY A 14 -22.36 8.32 6.41
N LYS A 15 -22.25 7.05 6.80
CA LYS A 15 -22.96 6.46 7.96
C LYS A 15 -22.29 6.80 9.30
N SER A 16 -21.01 7.19 9.29
CA SER A 16 -20.20 7.49 10.47
C SER A 16 -19.07 8.49 10.19
N ASN A 17 -18.50 9.06 11.26
CA ASN A 17 -17.28 9.87 11.19
C ASN A 17 -16.07 9.12 10.60
N SER A 18 -16.05 7.79 10.68
CA SER A 18 -15.00 6.93 10.11
C SER A 18 -15.29 6.45 8.68
N SER A 19 -16.43 6.80 8.08
CA SER A 19 -16.76 6.41 6.70
C SER A 19 -15.78 7.06 5.71
N ARG A 20 -15.03 6.27 4.93
CA ARG A 20 -13.97 6.76 4.00
C ARG A 20 -14.23 6.47 2.53
N TYR A 21 -15.16 5.57 2.23
CA TYR A 21 -15.39 5.05 0.87
C TYR A 21 -16.86 5.15 0.50
N CYS A 22 -17.15 5.51 -0.75
CA CYS A 22 -18.53 5.62 -1.25
C CYS A 22 -19.14 4.27 -1.65
N SER A 23 -18.32 3.24 -1.87
CA SER A 23 -18.74 1.89 -2.29
C SER A 23 -17.76 0.83 -1.81
N ASP A 24 -18.17 -0.45 -1.87
CA ASP A 24 -17.29 -1.60 -1.59
C ASP A 24 -16.15 -1.73 -2.61
N GLU A 25 -16.38 -1.34 -3.86
CA GLU A 25 -15.32 -1.27 -4.88
C GLU A 25 -14.20 -0.31 -4.45
N CYS A 26 -14.57 0.93 -4.07
CA CYS A 26 -13.60 1.90 -3.55
C CYS A 26 -12.92 1.37 -2.28
N ARG A 27 -13.67 0.74 -1.36
CA ARG A 27 -13.08 0.15 -0.14
C ARG A 27 -12.02 -0.91 -0.42
N ASN A 28 -12.18 -1.68 -1.50
CA ASN A 28 -11.26 -2.76 -1.87
C ASN A 28 -10.14 -2.32 -2.83
N THR A 29 -10.17 -1.06 -3.27
CA THR A 29 -9.14 -0.48 -4.15
C THR A 29 -7.88 -0.13 -3.33
N PRO A 30 -6.66 -0.49 -3.80
CA PRO A 30 -5.42 -0.04 -3.19
C PRO A 30 -5.30 1.48 -3.19
N LEU A 31 -4.89 2.06 -2.05
CA LEU A 31 -4.56 3.48 -1.95
C LEU A 31 -3.04 3.64 -2.07
N TYR A 32 -2.56 4.09 -3.23
CA TYR A 32 -1.13 4.34 -3.47
C TYR A 32 -0.60 5.51 -2.63
N THR A 33 0.67 5.45 -2.28
CA THR A 33 1.38 6.46 -1.48
C THR A 33 2.86 6.46 -1.81
N ASP A 34 3.49 7.62 -1.68
CA ASP A 34 4.94 7.81 -1.87
C ASP A 34 5.72 7.83 -0.54
N GLU A 35 5.05 7.60 0.59
CA GLU A 35 5.62 7.73 1.96
C GLU A 35 6.96 7.00 2.18
N ILE A 36 7.21 5.90 1.47
CA ILE A 36 8.38 5.03 1.64
C ILE A 36 9.12 4.77 0.31
N ASN A 37 8.78 5.51 -0.75
CA ASN A 37 9.43 5.33 -2.05
C ASN A 37 10.91 5.75 -1.96
N GLY A 38 11.79 4.91 -2.52
CA GLY A 38 13.24 5.10 -2.47
C GLY A 38 13.95 4.45 -1.28
N GLU A 39 13.22 3.95 -0.28
CA GLU A 39 13.85 3.21 0.82
C GLU A 39 14.50 1.91 0.34
N GLN A 40 15.60 1.53 0.99
CA GLN A 40 16.39 0.35 0.65
C GLN A 40 16.44 -0.66 1.79
N TYR A 41 16.24 -1.93 1.46
CA TYR A 41 16.22 -3.05 2.40
C TYR A 41 17.03 -4.21 1.80
N GLY A 42 18.29 -4.35 2.21
CA GLY A 42 19.22 -5.30 1.59
C GLY A 42 19.40 -5.00 0.10
N HIS A 43 19.00 -5.93 -0.77
CA HIS A 43 19.06 -5.77 -2.23
C HIS A 43 17.78 -5.19 -2.85
N LEU A 44 16.78 -4.88 -2.03
CA LEU A 44 15.49 -4.35 -2.48
C LEU A 44 15.46 -2.83 -2.38
N THR A 45 14.96 -2.17 -3.41
CA THR A 45 14.62 -0.74 -3.42
C THR A 45 13.12 -0.58 -3.57
N VAL A 46 12.45 0.15 -2.68
CA VAL A 46 11.02 0.43 -2.78
C VAL A 46 10.77 1.40 -3.94
N THR A 47 9.99 0.98 -4.94
CA THR A 47 9.66 1.79 -6.12
C THR A 47 8.24 2.35 -6.08
N ASN A 48 7.34 1.70 -5.32
CA ASN A 48 5.98 2.17 -5.10
C ASN A 48 5.45 1.59 -3.78
N ALA A 49 4.44 2.22 -3.18
CA ALA A 49 3.77 1.69 -2.01
C ALA A 49 2.26 1.90 -2.07
N PHE A 50 1.51 1.02 -1.41
CA PHE A 50 0.06 1.17 -1.31
C PHE A 50 -0.50 0.59 -0.02
N ARG A 51 -1.62 1.15 0.44
CA ARG A 51 -2.39 0.61 1.56
C ARG A 51 -3.54 -0.25 1.06
N LYS A 52 -3.67 -1.45 1.63
CA LYS A 52 -4.80 -2.36 1.40
C LYS A 52 -5.24 -2.96 2.73
N LYS A 53 -6.55 -2.89 3.04
CA LYS A 53 -7.12 -3.36 4.33
C LYS A 53 -6.31 -2.86 5.54
N SER A 54 -5.98 -1.56 5.55
CA SER A 54 -5.19 -0.89 6.59
C SER A 54 -3.73 -1.34 6.74
N LYS A 55 -3.23 -2.22 5.85
CA LYS A 55 -1.82 -2.65 5.83
C LYS A 55 -1.07 -1.94 4.71
N LEU A 56 0.16 -1.52 4.99
CA LEU A 56 1.07 -0.93 4.01
C LEU A 56 1.86 -2.03 3.30
N TYR A 57 1.87 -1.99 1.98
CA TYR A 57 2.63 -2.87 1.11
C TYR A 57 3.63 -2.03 0.31
N ALA A 58 4.82 -2.57 0.14
CA ALA A 58 5.88 -2.02 -0.69
C ALA A 58 6.03 -2.87 -1.95
N VAL A 59 6.07 -2.21 -3.09
CA VAL A 59 6.54 -2.78 -4.35
C VAL A 59 8.03 -2.49 -4.41
N CYS A 60 8.82 -3.55 -4.44
CA CYS A 60 10.27 -3.46 -4.38
C CYS A 60 10.87 -3.96 -5.69
N LYS A 61 11.92 -3.30 -6.16
CA LYS A 61 12.81 -3.80 -7.21
C LYS A 61 14.08 -4.33 -6.57
N CYS A 62 14.41 -5.60 -6.84
CA CYS A 62 15.68 -6.19 -6.47
C CYS A 62 16.79 -5.72 -7.40
N SER A 63 18.03 -5.68 -6.90
CA SER A 63 19.22 -5.42 -7.72
C SER A 63 19.37 -6.41 -8.89
N CYS A 64 18.83 -7.63 -8.79
CA CYS A 64 18.77 -8.58 -9.90
C CYS A 64 17.73 -8.25 -10.98
N GLY A 65 16.92 -7.21 -10.79
CA GLY A 65 15.89 -6.75 -11.72
C GLY A 65 14.47 -7.23 -11.41
N ASN A 66 14.31 -8.26 -10.56
CA ASN A 66 12.99 -8.78 -10.18
C ASN A 66 12.19 -7.75 -9.37
N VAL A 67 10.87 -7.77 -9.56
CA VAL A 67 9.94 -6.93 -8.79
C VAL A 67 9.09 -7.83 -7.89
N CYS A 68 8.98 -7.47 -6.61
CA CYS A 68 8.16 -8.18 -5.64
C CYS A 68 7.25 -7.21 -4.87
N THR A 69 6.12 -7.70 -4.40
CA THR A 69 5.24 -6.95 -3.50
C THR A 69 5.24 -7.61 -2.15
N VAL A 70 5.65 -6.86 -1.13
CA VAL A 70 5.82 -7.37 0.23
C VAL A 70 5.15 -6.45 1.23
N ARG A 71 4.83 -6.97 2.40
CA ARG A 71 4.25 -6.16 3.47
C ARG A 71 5.36 -5.33 4.13
N TYR A 72 5.12 -4.04 4.35
CA TYR A 72 6.15 -3.12 4.84
C TYR A 72 6.73 -3.54 6.21
N ASP A 73 5.88 -3.99 7.15
CA ASP A 73 6.35 -4.48 8.45
C ASP A 73 7.26 -5.72 8.37
N SER A 74 7.18 -6.46 7.26
CA SER A 74 8.02 -7.63 7.01
C SER A 74 9.41 -7.23 6.50
N LEU A 75 9.54 -6.04 5.87
CA LEU A 75 10.84 -5.42 5.55
C LEU A 75 11.53 -4.94 6.83
N LEU A 76 10.81 -4.24 7.71
CA LEU A 76 11.34 -3.73 8.97
C LEU A 76 11.83 -4.82 9.93
N SER A 77 11.14 -5.97 9.93
CA SER A 77 11.52 -7.10 10.79
C SER A 77 12.63 -7.98 10.21
N GLY A 78 13.16 -7.67 9.02
CA GLY A 78 14.22 -8.45 8.37
C GLY A 78 13.81 -9.87 7.97
N LYS A 79 12.51 -10.20 7.99
CA LYS A 79 11.99 -11.54 7.69
C LYS A 79 11.81 -11.82 6.19
N LEU A 80 12.15 -10.86 5.34
CA LEU A 80 12.07 -10.98 3.89
C LEU A 80 13.44 -11.30 3.31
N PHE A 81 13.83 -12.56 3.45
CA PHE A 81 14.72 -13.19 2.49
C PHE A 81 13.89 -14.27 1.79
N PRO A 82 13.40 -14.07 0.56
CA PRO A 82 13.32 -15.21 -0.34
C PRO A 82 14.77 -15.67 -0.53
N ALA A 83 15.18 -16.63 0.29
CA ALA A 83 16.21 -17.56 -0.14
C ALA A 83 15.72 -18.18 -1.45
N ASP A 84 16.66 -18.45 -2.35
CA ASP A 84 16.49 -19.32 -3.52
C ASP A 84 15.87 -18.63 -4.76
N ALA A 85 16.75 -18.00 -5.54
CA ALA A 85 16.67 -17.98 -7.00
C ALA A 85 17.89 -18.72 -7.55
#